data_AF-A0A433KD61-F1
#
_entry.id   AF-A0A433KD61-F1
#
_cell.length_a   1.000
_cell.length_b   1.000
_cell.length_c   1.000
_cell.angle_alpha   90.00
_cell.angle_beta   90.00
_cell.angle_gamma   90.00
#
_symmetry.space_group_name_H-M   'P 1'
#
loop_
_entity.id
_entity.type
_entity.pdbx_description
1 polymer ?
#
loop_
_entity_poly.entity_id
_entity_poly.type
_entity_poly.pdbx_seq_one_letter_code
_entity_poly.pdbx_strand_id
1 'polypeptide(L)' 'MGVAEYLVNTVKFDSIKKGFKQIFLDVSLKNLRAYRFYEKHGFVFNGEEKPLASHPEIMVQTMELQSKK' A
#
# COMPACT_ATOMS: atom_id res chain seq x y z
N MET A 1 1.12 19.54 -1.66
CA MET A 1 0.84 18.23 -1.07
C MET A 1 -0.65 18.01 -1.02
N GLY A 2 -1.13 16.87 -1.53
CA GLY A 2 -2.55 16.50 -1.45
C GLY A 2 -2.89 15.82 -0.12
N VAL A 3 -4.17 15.78 0.25
CA VAL A 3 -4.63 15.11 1.49
C VAL A 3 -4.19 13.65 1.54
N ALA A 4 -4.30 12.92 0.43
CA ALA A 4 -3.88 11.52 0.35
C ALA A 4 -2.37 11.34 0.63
N GLU A 5 -1.54 12.22 0.11
CA GLU A 5 -0.09 12.21 0.30
C GLU A 5 0.28 12.48 1.77
N TYR A 6 -0.37 13.47 2.38
CA TYR A 6 -0.21 13.77 3.79
C TYR A 6 -0.57 12.55 4.66
N LEU A 7 -1.74 11.94 4.42
CA LEU A 7 -2.21 10.79 5.19
C LEU A 7 -1.25 9.59 5.08
N VAL A 8 -0.78 9.24 3.88
CA VAL A 8 0.18 8.14 3.72
C VAL A 8 1.47 8.42 4.49
N ASN A 9 2.00 9.64 4.41
CA ASN A 9 3.22 10.00 5.14
C ASN A 9 3.02 9.95 6.66
N THR A 10 1.87 10.40 7.17
CA THR A 10 1.53 10.31 8.60
C THR A 10 1.46 8.86 9.07
N VAL A 11 0.81 7.97 8.31
CA VAL A 11 0.73 6.54 8.65
C VAL A 11 2.13 5.91 8.69
N LYS A 12 2.97 6.19 7.69
CA LYS A 12 4.36 5.69 7.66
C LYS A 12 5.18 6.17 8.85
N PHE A 13 5.05 7.43 9.22
CA PHE A 13 5.76 7.99 10.37
C PHE A 13 5.29 7.36 11.69
N ASP A 14 3.98 7.27 11.89
CA ASP A 14 3.39 6.73 13.11
C ASP A 14 3.66 5.23 13.26
N SER A 15 3.68 4.46 12.15
CA SER A 15 4.00 3.03 12.18
C SER A 15 5.42 2.78 12.68
N ILE A 16 6.39 3.58 12.23
CA ILE A 16 7.78 3.53 12.69
C ILE A 16 7.85 3.88 14.18
N LYS A 17 7.19 4.97 14.60
CA LYS A 17 7.18 5.42 15.99
C LYS A 17 6.61 4.36 16.94
N LYS A 18 5.61 3.60 16.49
CA LYS A 18 4.99 2.51 17.25
C LYS A 18 5.75 1.17 17.18
N GLY A 19 6.85 1.09 16.42
CA GLY A 19 7.66 -0.12 16.29
C GLY A 19 7.06 -1.19 15.38
N PHE A 20 6.11 -0.85 14.51
CA PHE A 20 5.63 -1.79 13.50
C PHE A 20 6.74 -2.06 12.49
N LYS A 21 6.97 -3.35 12.21
CA LYS A 21 8.07 -3.80 11.33
C LYS A 21 7.80 -3.52 9.86
N GLN A 22 6.53 -3.50 9.45
CA GLN A 22 6.15 -3.51 8.05
C GLN A 22 4.74 -2.96 7.86
N ILE A 23 4.48 -2.33 6.71
CA ILE A 23 3.15 -1.89 6.28
C ILE A 23 2.79 -2.64 5.01
N PHE A 24 1.57 -3.16 4.96
CA PHE A 24 0.99 -3.81 3.80
C PHE A 24 -0.30 -3.10 3.38
N LEU A 25 -0.63 -3.16 2.09
CA LEU A 25 -1.92 -2.75 1.56
C LEU A 25 -2.30 -3.65 0.38
N ASP A 26 -3.59 -3.78 0.15
CA ASP A 26 -4.12 -4.44 -1.04
C ASP A 26 -4.61 -3.38 -2.03
N VAL A 27 -4.22 -3.50 -3.30
CA VAL A 27 -4.68 -2.60 -4.36
C VAL A 27 -4.99 -3.37 -5.64
N SER A 28 -6.10 -3.05 -6.30
CA SER A 28 -6.41 -3.64 -7.59
C SER A 28 -5.56 -3.03 -8.69
N LEU A 29 -4.97 -3.85 -9.57
CA LEU A 29 -4.33 -3.39 -10.80
C LEU A 29 -5.28 -2.59 -11.71
N LYS A 30 -6.58 -2.86 -11.63
CA LYS A 30 -7.61 -2.09 -12.35
C LYS A 30 -7.73 -0.65 -11.82
N ASN A 31 -7.28 -0.38 -10.60
CA ASN A 31 -7.16 0.97 -10.04
C ASN A 31 -5.72 1.50 -10.22
N LEU A 32 -5.33 1.70 -11.48
CA LEU A 32 -3.97 2.09 -11.86
C LEU A 32 -3.52 3.41 -11.21
N ARG A 33 -4.46 4.32 -10.94
CA ARG A 33 -4.17 5.59 -10.24
C ARG A 33 -3.70 5.34 -8.81
N ALA A 34 -4.41 4.49 -8.05
CA ALA A 34 -4.02 4.14 -6.69
C ALA A 34 -2.75 3.29 -6.67
N TYR A 35 -2.63 2.32 -7.57
CA TYR A 35 -1.43 1.48 -7.71
C TYR A 35 -0.17 2.35 -7.87
N ARG A 36 -0.16 3.23 -8.89
CA ARG A 36 0.97 4.14 -9.15
C ARG A 36 1.21 5.14 -8.02
N PHE A 37 0.17 5.53 -7.29
CA PHE A 37 0.30 6.40 -6.14
C PHE A 37 1.08 5.70 -5.02
N TYR A 38 0.71 4.47 -4.66
CA TYR A 38 1.43 3.72 -3.62
C TYR A 38 2.84 3.31 -4.04
N GLU A 39 3.04 2.95 -5.31
CA GLU A 39 4.37 2.68 -5.88
C GLU A 39 5.32 3.86 -5.69
N LYS A 40 4.87 5.10 -6.01
CA LYS A 40 5.66 6.33 -5.76
C LYS A 40 5.96 6.58 -4.28
N HIS A 41 5.14 6.05 -3.37
CA HIS A 41 5.33 6.14 -1.92
C HIS A 41 6.24 5.03 -1.34
N GLY A 42 6.80 4.17 -2.21
CA GLY A 42 7.75 3.12 -1.84
C GLY A 42 7.10 1.77 -1.52
N PHE A 43 5.83 1.59 -1.85
CA PHE A 43 5.20 0.27 -1.79
C PHE A 43 5.58 -0.54 -3.03
N VAL A 44 5.84 -1.83 -2.85
CA VAL A 44 6.23 -2.75 -3.93
C VAL A 44 5.39 -4.01 -3.83
N PHE A 45 4.98 -4.54 -4.99
CA PHE A 45 4.25 -5.80 -5.06
C PHE A 45 5.07 -6.94 -4.47
N ASN A 46 4.50 -7.71 -3.54
CA ASN A 46 5.20 -8.77 -2.83
C ASN A 46 5.03 -10.17 -3.47
N GLY A 47 4.32 -10.26 -4.60
CA GLY A 47 4.03 -11.52 -5.29
C GLY A 47 2.67 -12.16 -4.94
N GLU A 48 1.93 -11.61 -3.96
CA GLU A 48 0.63 -12.13 -3.54
C GLU A 48 -0.52 -11.42 -4.27
N GLU A 49 -1.31 -12.18 -5.03
CA GLU A 49 -2.56 -11.72 -5.63
C GLU A 49 -3.71 -12.58 -5.12
N LYS A 50 -4.81 -11.92 -4.70
CA LYS A 50 -5.98 -12.59 -4.10
C LYS A 50 -7.27 -11.86 -4.43
N PRO A 51 -8.42 -12.55 -4.38
CA PRO A 51 -9.72 -11.89 -4.41
C PRO A 51 -9.90 -11.03 -3.15
N LEU A 52 -10.50 -9.85 -3.30
CA LEU A 52 -10.86 -9.00 -2.17
C LEU A 52 -11.99 -9.66 -1.38
N ALA A 53 -11.79 -9.86 -0.07
CA ALA A 53 -12.74 -10.62 0.77
C ALA A 53 -14.18 -10.07 0.74
N SER A 54 -14.35 -8.75 0.61
CA SER A 54 -15.68 -8.12 0.55
C SER A 54 -16.33 -8.17 -0.85
N HIS A 55 -15.52 -8.31 -1.90
CA HIS A 55 -15.93 -8.27 -3.31
C HIS A 55 -15.05 -9.25 -4.10
N PRO A 56 -15.33 -10.57 -4.03
CA PRO A 56 -14.44 -11.60 -4.57
C PRO A 56 -14.20 -11.51 -6.09
N GLU A 57 -15.05 -10.79 -6.82
CA GLU A 57 -14.89 -10.47 -8.23
C GLU A 57 -13.75 -9.46 -8.51
N ILE A 58 -13.26 -8.78 -7.47
CA ILE A 58 -12.15 -7.83 -7.54
C ILE A 58 -10.86 -8.53 -7.13
N MET A 59 -9.92 -8.65 -8.08
CA MET A 59 -8.55 -9.07 -7.79
C MET A 59 -7.72 -7.91 -7.27
N VAL A 60 -7.00 -8.15 -6.17
CA VAL A 60 -6.09 -7.20 -5.52
C VAL A 60 -4.70 -7.82 -5.35
N GLN A 61 -3.70 -6.96 -5.43
CA GLN A 61 -2.31 -7.28 -5.19
C GLN A 61 -1.87 -6.72 -3.85
N THR A 62 -1.21 -7.54 -3.04
CA THR A 62 -0.59 -7.10 -1.80
C THR A 62 0.71 -6.35 -2.14
N MET A 63 0.81 -5.10 -1.67
CA MET A 63 2.04 -4.32 -1.74
C MET A 63 2.59 -4.10 -0.33
N GLU A 64 3.92 -4.12 -0.20
CA GLU A 64 4.61 -3.88 1.05
C GLU A 64 5.50 -2.63 0.95
N LEU A 65 5.51 -1.81 2.00
CA LEU A 65 6.39 -0.64 2.06
C LEU A 65 7.86 -1.07 2.18
N GLN A 66 8.70 -0.76 1.20
CA GLN A 66 10.12 -1.04 1.36
C GLN A 66 10.73 -0.12 2.42
N SER A 67 11.40 -0.73 3.41
CA SER A 67 12.29 -0.01 4.30
C SER A 67 13.50 0.45 3.49
N LYS A 68 13.84 1.74 3.54
CA LYS A 68 15.13 2.20 3.01
C LYS A 68 16.23 1.47 3.78
N LYS A 69 17.06 0.70 3.06
CA LYS A 69 18.32 0.17 3.59
C LYS A 69 19.23 1.30 4.04
#